data_AF-A0A954PRI7-F1
#
_entry.id   AF-A0A954PRI7-F1
#
_cell.length_a   1.000
_cell.length_b   1.000
_cell.length_c   1.000
_cell.angle_alpha   90.00
_cell.angle_beta   90.00
_cell.angle_gamma   90.00
#
_symmetry.space_group_name_H-M   'P 1'
#
loop_
_entity.id
_entity.type
_entity.pdbx_description
1 polymer ?
#
loop_
_entity_poly.entity_id
_entity_poly.type
_entity_poly.pdbx_seq_one_letter_code
_entity_poly.pdbx_strand_id
1 'polypeptide(L)'
;MHGIDKRTGKVLWRESVGTVVHNTPIVGMTMDGKLAVSHGRGGPHGPLEKPYGQSLTSLAPGHEGTTLWSTPLEPYDPSFASHWNKKYVFGFRNGHHIVLDADSGKLLREQPLYTGATVCKFNPQDGKWIKQTNVAVKAGKGL
;
A
#
# COMPACT_ATOMS: atom_id res chain seq x y z
N MET A 1 -5.53 -4.40 -13.47
CA MET A 1 -4.64 -5.57 -13.24
C MET A 1 -5.09 -6.75 -14.10
N HIS A 2 -4.24 -7.73 -14.41
CA HIS A 2 -4.62 -8.90 -15.22
C HIS A 2 -4.32 -10.21 -14.47
N GLY A 3 -5.24 -11.16 -14.57
CA GLY A 3 -4.97 -12.57 -14.29
C GLY A 3 -4.64 -13.29 -15.59
N ILE A 4 -3.51 -13.97 -15.64
CA ILE A 4 -3.05 -14.69 -16.83
C ILE A 4 -2.85 -16.15 -16.45
N ASP A 5 -3.39 -17.05 -17.26
CA ASP A 5 -3.05 -18.46 -17.17
C ASP A 5 -1.58 -18.63 -17.55
N LYS A 6 -0.76 -18.99 -16.56
CA LYS A 6 0.69 -19.18 -16.72
C LYS A 6 1.06 -20.22 -17.79
N ARG A 7 0.21 -21.21 -18.06
CA ARG A 7 0.48 -22.29 -19.03
C ARG A 7 0.13 -21.88 -20.45
N THR A 8 -0.94 -21.12 -20.63
CA THR A 8 -1.49 -20.82 -21.96
C THR A 8 -1.28 -19.38 -22.40
N GLY A 9 -0.93 -18.47 -21.48
CA GLY A 9 -0.84 -17.03 -21.73
C GLY A 9 -2.21 -16.35 -21.91
N LYS A 10 -3.32 -17.09 -21.78
CA LYS A 10 -4.66 -16.52 -21.91
C LYS A 10 -4.96 -15.60 -20.73
N VAL A 11 -5.57 -14.45 -21.03
CA VAL A 11 -6.11 -13.56 -20.00
C VAL A 11 -7.37 -14.20 -19.43
N LEU A 12 -7.36 -14.43 -18.12
CA LEU A 12 -8.49 -14.98 -17.35
C LEU A 12 -9.44 -13.87 -16.92
N TRP A 13 -8.90 -12.74 -16.47
CA TRP A 13 -9.67 -11.59 -16.01
C TRP A 13 -8.89 -10.30 -16.16
N ARG A 14 -9.63 -9.19 -16.22
CA ARG A 14 -9.11 -7.82 -16.23
C ARG A 14 -9.85 -7.01 -15.18
N GLU A 15 -9.09 -6.49 -14.22
CA GLU A 15 -9.57 -5.59 -13.18
C GLU A 15 -9.68 -4.16 -13.77
N SER A 16 -10.71 -3.41 -13.38
CA SER A 16 -11.14 -2.16 -14.02
C SER A 16 -10.54 -0.88 -13.44
N VAL A 17 -10.13 -0.83 -12.17
CA VAL A 17 -9.59 0.39 -11.54
C VAL A 17 -8.10 0.61 -11.81
N GLY A 18 -7.39 -0.40 -12.32
CA GLY A 18 -5.97 -0.32 -12.63
C GLY A 18 -5.07 -0.43 -11.40
N THR A 19 -3.76 -0.43 -11.64
CA THR A 19 -2.69 -0.44 -10.63
C THR A 19 -1.54 0.39 -11.18
N VAL A 20 -0.67 0.93 -10.32
CA VAL A 20 0.58 1.57 -10.76
C VAL A 20 1.70 0.54 -10.89
N VAL A 21 2.64 0.79 -11.80
CA VAL A 21 3.84 -0.03 -12.01
C VAL A 21 4.79 -0.05 -10.81
N HIS A 22 4.77 0.99 -9.98
CA HIS A 22 5.67 1.14 -8.83
C HIS A 22 5.20 0.41 -7.57
N ASN A 23 3.99 -0.12 -7.57
CA ASN A 23 3.44 -0.87 -6.45
C ASN A 23 3.67 -2.37 -6.64
N THR A 24 3.96 -3.08 -5.56
CA THR A 24 3.94 -4.55 -5.56
C THR A 24 2.63 -5.04 -4.94
N PRO A 25 1.68 -5.58 -5.74
CA PRO A 25 0.43 -6.12 -5.22
C PRO A 25 0.67 -7.33 -4.32
N ILE A 26 -0.13 -7.47 -3.27
CA ILE A 26 0.00 -8.58 -2.31
C ILE A 26 -1.32 -9.33 -2.19
N VAL A 27 -1.26 -10.63 -2.47
CA VAL A 27 -2.37 -11.57 -2.25
C VAL A 27 -2.49 -11.91 -0.76
N GLY A 28 -3.73 -11.99 -0.28
CA GLY A 28 -4.05 -12.36 1.10
C GLY A 28 -5.49 -12.87 1.21
N MET A 29 -5.96 -13.03 2.45
CA MET A 29 -7.32 -13.46 2.74
C MET A 29 -8.10 -12.37 3.48
N THR A 30 -9.35 -12.17 3.05
CA THR A 30 -10.36 -11.37 3.75
C THR A 30 -10.77 -12.02 5.07
N MET A 31 -11.55 -11.31 5.89
CA MET A 31 -12.03 -11.84 7.17
C MET A 31 -12.89 -13.10 7.03
N ASP A 32 -13.66 -13.21 5.93
CA ASP A 32 -14.46 -14.38 5.58
C ASP A 32 -13.69 -15.46 4.80
N GLY A 33 -12.36 -15.37 4.73
CA GLY A 33 -11.49 -16.41 4.16
C GLY A 33 -11.40 -16.43 2.63
N LYS A 34 -11.90 -15.40 1.94
CA LYS A 34 -11.80 -15.27 0.48
C LYS A 34 -10.45 -14.70 0.08
N LEU A 35 -9.89 -15.20 -1.01
CA LEU A 35 -8.67 -14.63 -1.59
C LEU A 35 -8.96 -13.25 -2.19
N ALA A 36 -8.05 -12.32 -1.95
CA ALA A 36 -8.04 -11.01 -2.59
C ALA A 36 -6.60 -10.52 -2.78
N VAL A 37 -6.42 -9.47 -3.58
CA VAL A 37 -5.15 -8.80 -3.81
C VAL A 37 -5.28 -7.33 -3.49
N SER A 38 -4.39 -6.82 -2.62
CA SER A 38 -4.29 -5.39 -2.34
C SER A 38 -3.26 -4.75 -3.27
N HIS A 39 -3.58 -3.58 -3.81
CA HIS A 39 -2.73 -2.87 -4.76
C HIS A 39 -2.93 -1.36 -4.72
N GLY A 40 -1.84 -0.64 -4.99
CA GLY A 40 -1.78 0.81 -5.07
C GLY A 40 -2.02 1.34 -6.49
N ARG A 41 -2.66 2.51 -6.56
CA ARG A 41 -2.93 3.29 -7.77
C ARG A 41 -2.36 4.69 -7.58
N GLY A 42 -2.16 5.45 -8.66
CA GLY A 42 -1.43 6.71 -8.56
C GLY A 42 0.03 6.55 -8.87
N GLY A 43 0.68 7.58 -9.39
CA GLY A 43 2.12 7.60 -9.53
C GLY A 43 2.65 8.97 -9.96
N PRO A 44 3.98 9.15 -9.98
CA PRO A 44 4.61 10.42 -10.26
C PRO A 44 4.62 10.79 -11.75
N HIS A 45 4.23 9.89 -12.65
CA HIS A 45 4.27 10.06 -14.11
C HIS A 45 2.90 10.45 -14.68
N GLY A 46 2.52 11.71 -14.48
CA GLY A 46 1.53 12.39 -15.32
C GLY A 46 0.09 11.79 -15.36
N PRO A 47 -0.68 12.07 -16.44
CA PRO A 47 -2.15 11.89 -16.46
C PRO A 47 -2.62 10.43 -16.50
N LEU A 48 -1.77 9.47 -16.88
CA LEU A 48 -2.16 8.06 -17.01
C LEU A 48 -2.20 7.31 -15.68
N GLU A 49 -1.67 7.89 -14.61
CA GLU A 49 -1.56 7.21 -13.32
C GLU A 49 -2.64 7.62 -12.31
N LYS A 50 -3.58 8.51 -12.68
CA LYS A 50 -4.74 8.88 -11.84
C LYS A 50 -5.90 7.90 -12.04
N PRO A 51 -6.75 7.65 -11.02
CA PRO A 51 -6.74 8.25 -9.68
C PRO A 51 -5.72 7.62 -8.73
N TYR A 52 -5.19 8.42 -7.81
CA TYR A 52 -4.38 7.93 -6.69
C TYR A 52 -5.23 7.18 -5.67
N GLY A 53 -4.69 6.13 -5.06
CA GLY A 53 -5.40 5.41 -4.01
C GLY A 53 -4.92 4.00 -3.74
N GLN A 54 -5.67 3.33 -2.88
CA GLN A 54 -5.50 1.92 -2.57
C GLN A 54 -6.77 1.17 -2.96
N SER A 55 -6.62 -0.07 -3.42
CA SER A 55 -7.73 -0.91 -3.82
C SER A 55 -7.54 -2.33 -3.31
N LEU A 56 -8.66 -3.05 -3.18
CA LEU A 56 -8.70 -4.47 -2.92
C LEU A 56 -9.54 -5.13 -4.00
N THR A 57 -8.99 -6.17 -4.63
CA THR A 57 -9.62 -6.89 -5.73
C THR A 57 -9.79 -8.34 -5.34
N SER A 58 -10.99 -8.87 -5.55
CA SER A 58 -11.32 -10.27 -5.30
C SER A 58 -10.53 -11.20 -6.21
N LEU A 59 -10.09 -12.32 -5.63
CA LEU A 59 -9.56 -13.50 -6.31
C LEU A 59 -10.37 -14.75 -5.93
N ALA A 60 -11.55 -14.57 -5.33
CA ALA A 60 -12.45 -15.67 -5.03
C ALA A 60 -12.98 -16.31 -6.33
N PRO A 61 -13.19 -17.63 -6.36
CA PRO A 61 -13.75 -18.32 -7.52
C PRO A 61 -15.04 -17.65 -8.02
N GLY A 62 -15.09 -17.30 -9.31
CA GLY A 62 -16.24 -16.66 -9.96
C GLY A 62 -16.32 -15.14 -9.77
N HIS A 63 -15.37 -14.55 -9.03
CA HIS A 63 -15.29 -13.10 -8.78
C HIS A 63 -13.90 -12.54 -9.04
N GLU A 64 -13.01 -13.29 -9.70
CA GLU A 64 -11.63 -12.88 -9.93
C GLU A 64 -11.55 -11.59 -10.74
N GLY A 65 -10.76 -10.63 -10.26
CA GLY A 65 -10.63 -9.32 -10.89
C GLY A 65 -11.74 -8.33 -10.53
N THR A 66 -12.73 -8.73 -9.72
CA THR A 66 -13.78 -7.82 -9.24
C THR A 66 -13.24 -6.91 -8.15
N THR A 67 -13.38 -5.60 -8.29
CA THR A 67 -13.02 -4.63 -7.25
C THR A 67 -13.96 -4.78 -6.04
N LEU A 68 -13.41 -5.10 -4.86
CA LEU A 68 -14.17 -5.12 -3.61
C LEU A 68 -14.39 -3.70 -3.11
N TRP A 69 -13.32 -2.90 -3.12
CA TRP A 69 -13.35 -1.47 -2.87
C TRP A 69 -12.15 -0.78 -3.52
N SER A 70 -12.29 0.52 -3.74
CA SER A 70 -11.25 1.37 -4.30
C SER A 70 -11.33 2.75 -3.66
N THR A 71 -10.40 3.03 -2.76
CA THR A 71 -10.40 4.26 -1.97
C THR A 71 -9.48 5.29 -2.60
N PRO A 72 -9.99 6.44 -3.07
CA PRO A 72 -9.15 7.53 -3.53
C PRO A 72 -8.33 8.11 -2.38
N LEU A 73 -7.03 8.31 -2.60
CA LEU A 73 -6.11 8.96 -1.66
C LEU A 73 -5.20 9.87 -2.45
N GLU A 74 -5.32 11.19 -2.35
CA GLU A 74 -4.44 12.14 -3.04
C GLU A 74 -3.84 13.13 -2.03
N PRO A 75 -2.50 13.27 -1.93
CA PRO A 75 -1.47 12.45 -2.59
C PRO A 75 -1.40 11.01 -2.03
N TYR A 76 -0.70 10.13 -2.75
CA TYR A 76 -0.38 8.75 -2.33
C TYR A 76 1.02 8.37 -2.82
N ASP A 77 1.76 7.60 -2.03
CA ASP A 77 3.15 7.19 -2.31
C ASP A 77 3.24 5.66 -2.52
N PRO A 78 2.77 5.09 -3.64
CA PRO A 78 2.49 3.67 -3.79
C PRO A 78 3.72 2.76 -3.98
N SER A 79 4.93 3.30 -3.85
CA SER A 79 6.20 2.59 -4.07
C SER A 79 6.60 1.65 -2.93
N PHE A 80 5.75 0.64 -2.68
CA PHE A 80 5.92 -0.36 -1.62
C PHE A 80 5.14 -1.65 -1.96
N ALA A 81 5.34 -2.69 -1.16
CA ALA A 81 4.50 -3.88 -1.18
C ALA A 81 3.22 -3.65 -0.37
N SER A 82 2.05 -3.76 -0.99
CA SER A 82 0.74 -3.48 -0.36
C SER A 82 0.34 -4.53 0.68
N HIS A 83 1.13 -4.65 1.74
CA HIS A 83 0.88 -5.56 2.85
C HIS A 83 -0.46 -5.25 3.52
N TRP A 84 -1.15 -6.33 3.89
CA TRP A 84 -2.45 -6.27 4.52
C TRP A 84 -2.74 -7.56 5.28
N ASN A 85 -3.80 -7.55 6.08
CA ASN A 85 -4.35 -8.73 6.75
C ASN A 85 -5.88 -8.61 6.84
N LYS A 86 -6.52 -9.59 7.48
CA LYS A 86 -7.99 -9.66 7.66
C LYS A 86 -8.67 -8.44 8.29
N LYS A 87 -7.90 -7.51 8.89
CA LYS A 87 -8.43 -6.29 9.50
C LYS A 87 -7.95 -5.02 8.82
N TYR A 88 -6.71 -5.00 8.34
CA TYR A 88 -6.07 -3.75 7.93
C TYR A 88 -5.33 -3.87 6.61
N VAL A 89 -5.40 -2.81 5.81
CA VAL A 89 -4.50 -2.53 4.68
C VAL A 89 -3.60 -1.36 5.06
N PHE A 90 -2.32 -1.47 4.75
CA PHE A 90 -1.32 -0.45 5.09
C PHE A 90 -0.88 0.31 3.84
N GLY A 91 -0.59 1.58 4.01
CA GLY A 91 -0.07 2.41 2.92
C GLY A 91 0.70 3.62 3.43
N PHE A 92 1.18 4.41 2.47
CA PHE A 92 1.93 5.62 2.75
C PHE A 92 1.43 6.78 1.88
N ARG A 93 1.32 7.96 2.49
CA ARG A 93 1.07 9.21 1.77
C ARG A 93 1.69 10.38 2.50
N ASN A 94 2.37 11.26 1.76
CA ASN A 94 2.84 12.55 2.25
C ASN A 94 3.57 12.44 3.60
N GLY A 95 4.48 11.47 3.73
CA GLY A 95 5.22 11.24 4.98
C GLY A 95 4.41 10.67 6.14
N HIS A 96 3.24 10.09 5.87
CA HIS A 96 2.41 9.41 6.86
C HIS A 96 2.26 7.92 6.52
N HIS A 97 2.26 7.09 7.56
CA HIS A 97 1.72 5.75 7.50
C HIS A 97 0.20 5.80 7.67
N ILE A 98 -0.53 5.15 6.78
CA ILE A 98 -1.98 5.06 6.85
C ILE A 98 -2.44 3.63 7.08
N VAL A 99 -3.56 3.51 7.76
CA VAL A 99 -4.24 2.23 8.01
C VAL A 99 -5.65 2.35 7.49
N LEU A 100 -6.02 1.50 6.53
CA LEU A 100 -7.38 1.36 6.05
C LEU A 100 -8.01 0.10 6.65
N ASP A 101 -9.31 0.14 6.83
CA ASP A 101 -10.12 -1.03 7.14
C ASP A 101 -10.11 -1.98 5.93
N ALA A 102 -9.80 -3.27 6.15
CA ALA A 102 -9.68 -4.22 5.06
C ALA A 102 -11.02 -4.60 4.40
N ASP A 103 -12.12 -4.47 5.14
CA ASP A 103 -13.46 -4.82 4.66
C ASP A 103 -14.06 -3.69 3.80
N SER A 104 -14.02 -2.47 4.31
CA SER A 104 -14.65 -1.29 3.69
C SER A 104 -13.71 -0.41 2.87
N GLY A 105 -12.40 -0.54 3.04
CA GLY A 105 -11.41 0.39 2.47
C GLY A 105 -11.41 1.77 3.14
N LYS A 106 -12.11 1.97 4.26
CA LYS A 106 -12.16 3.26 4.96
C LYS A 106 -10.83 3.56 5.63
N LEU A 107 -10.33 4.79 5.49
CA LEU A 107 -9.17 5.27 6.26
C LEU A 107 -9.50 5.30 7.76
N LEU A 108 -8.75 4.55 8.57
CA LEU A 108 -8.92 4.45 10.01
C LEU A 108 -7.91 5.30 10.78
N ARG A 109 -6.66 5.36 10.31
CA ARG A 109 -5.57 6.07 10.97
C ARG A 109 -4.61 6.67 9.96
N GLU A 110 -4.02 7.79 10.34
CA GLU A 110 -2.91 8.45 9.65
C GLU A 110 -1.91 8.89 10.71
N GLN A 111 -0.64 8.52 10.52
CA GLN A 111 0.41 8.64 11.54
C GLN A 111 1.66 9.23 10.92
N PRO A 112 2.25 10.31 11.48
CA PRO A 112 3.44 10.90 10.92
C PRO A 112 4.63 9.95 11.04
N LEU A 113 5.44 9.87 9.97
CA LEU A 113 6.68 9.09 9.99
C LEU A 113 7.87 9.89 10.50
N TYR A 114 7.84 11.21 10.31
CA TYR A 114 9.03 12.06 10.44
C TYR A 114 9.01 12.96 11.67
N THR A 115 7.94 12.94 12.46
CA THR A 115 7.82 13.70 13.71
C THR A 115 7.47 12.77 14.86
N GLY A 116 7.91 13.10 16.08
CA GLY A 116 7.67 12.26 17.25
C GLY A 116 8.36 10.88 17.20
N ALA A 117 9.37 10.71 16.34
CA ALA A 117 9.98 9.41 16.08
C ALA A 117 10.94 9.00 17.20
N THR A 118 11.13 7.69 17.34
CA THR A 118 12.24 7.11 18.10
C THR A 118 13.32 6.65 17.14
N VAL A 119 14.51 7.20 17.27
CA VAL A 119 15.65 6.95 16.39
C VAL A 119 16.74 6.25 17.17
N CYS A 120 17.22 5.13 16.65
CA CYS A 120 18.40 4.43 17.13
C CYS A 120 19.53 4.63 16.12
N LYS A 121 20.61 5.31 16.52
CA LYS A 121 21.77 5.61 15.67
C LYS A 121 23.03 5.05 16.30
N PHE A 122 23.85 4.37 15.51
CA PHE A 122 25.17 3.95 15.95
C PHE A 122 26.12 5.16 15.98
N ASN A 123 26.76 5.41 17.12
CA ASN A 123 27.87 6.35 17.25
C ASN A 123 29.19 5.59 17.08
N PRO A 124 29.90 5.75 15.95
CA PRO A 124 31.15 5.04 15.69
C PRO A 124 32.31 5.51 16.59
N GLN A 125 32.26 6.74 17.13
CA GLN A 125 33.32 7.21 18.04
C GLN A 125 33.28 6.49 19.39
N ASP A 126 32.06 6.22 19.88
CA ASP A 126 31.85 5.58 21.19
C ASP A 126 31.62 4.07 21.08
N GLY A 127 31.50 3.53 19.85
CA GLY A 127 31.17 2.14 19.58
C GLY A 127 29.79 1.71 20.11
N LYS A 128 28.83 2.65 20.24
CA LYS A 128 27.55 2.43 20.94
C LYS A 128 26.35 2.86 20.13
N TRP A 129 25.21 2.25 20.40
CA TRP A 129 23.92 2.71 19.89
C TRP A 129 23.32 3.77 20.81
N ILE A 130 22.96 4.92 20.24
CA ILE A 130 22.28 6.02 20.93
C ILE A 130 20.81 6.02 20.51
N LYS A 131 19.93 5.96 21.51
CA LYS A 131 18.48 6.08 21.33
C LYS A 131 18.04 7.51 21.63
N GLN A 132 17.32 8.12 20.71
CA GLN A 132 16.65 9.41 20.89
C GLN A 132 15.16 9.24 20.66
N THR A 133 14.33 9.83 21.51
CA THR A 133 12.86 9.78 21.41
C THR A 133 12.30 11.15 21.10
N ASN A 134 11.13 11.22 20.48
CA ASN A 134 10.45 12.46 20.13
C ASN A 134 11.29 13.40 19.24
N VAL A 135 12.00 12.83 18.26
CA VAL A 135 12.84 13.62 17.34
C VAL A 135 12.17 13.77 15.98
N ALA A 136 12.50 14.87 15.30
CA ALA A 136 12.21 15.03 13.88
C ALA A 136 13.27 14.30 13.05
N VAL A 137 12.84 13.57 12.02
CA VAL A 137 13.72 12.81 11.13
C VAL A 137 13.65 13.44 9.74
N LYS A 138 14.78 13.92 9.24
CA LYS A 138 14.90 14.34 7.84
C LYS A 138 15.03 13.11 6.96
N ALA A 139 13.99 12.77 6.20
CA ALA A 139 13.99 11.69 5.23
C ALA A 139 13.71 12.24 3.82
N GLY A 140 14.69 12.13 2.93
CA GLY A 140 14.56 12.56 1.53
C GLY A 140 14.26 14.06 1.34
N LYS A 141 13.71 14.41 0.17
CA LYS A 141 13.25 15.78 -0.17
C LYS A 141 11.91 16.16 0.50
N GLY A 142 11.45 15.40 1.49
CA GLY A 142 10.22 15.68 2.22
C GLY A 142 10.47 16.55 3.44
N LEU A 143 10.65 17.85 3.23
CA LEU A 143 10.35 18.98 4.11
C LEU A 143 10.17 20.22 3.25
#